data_AF-A0A563CJN8-F1
#
_entry.id   AF-A0A563CJN8-F1
#
_cell.length_a   1.000
_cell.length_b   1.000
_cell.length_c   1.000
_cell.angle_alpha   90.00
_cell.angle_beta   90.00
_cell.angle_gamma   90.00
#
_symmetry.space_group_name_H-M   'P 1'
#
loop_
_entity.id
_entity.type
_entity.pdbx_description
1 polymer ?
#
loop_
_entity_poly.entity_id
_entity_poly.type
_entity_poly.pdbx_seq_one_letter_code
_entity_poly.pdbx_strand_id
1 'polypeptide(L)'
;MSEYFLGNYDLAPDQETLVDIVQAAGKVLKEKGIEGLENGRYKIDDSSAAANIFTYKLSPEIVHHIFSIPPEAIRVSSEGHAEECEIAYLPESMLEDGTQCSAELGLYVTEVVCRSGGLPPLYIEHSWNIRGWKGQHLEGEYKVEYSVDGQRISPSNLDLESLDLRNPEDVGRLTADIRNNAQSLSADDIDTIYKLIDTISQNGV
;
A
#
# COMPACT_ATOMS: atom_id res chain seq x y z
N MET A 1 -39.02 -12.12 -4.54
CA MET A 1 -38.50 -10.82 -5.02
C MET A 1 -37.13 -10.66 -4.40
N SER A 2 -36.09 -11.03 -5.13
CA SER A 2 -34.70 -10.79 -4.73
C SER A 2 -34.36 -9.37 -5.18
N GLU A 3 -34.16 -8.47 -4.23
CA GLU A 3 -33.61 -7.15 -4.50
C GLU A 3 -32.23 -7.34 -5.12
N TYR A 4 -32.10 -6.83 -6.34
CA TYR A 4 -30.83 -6.66 -7.03
C TYR A 4 -29.98 -5.75 -6.16
N PHE A 5 -28.96 -6.30 -5.49
CA PHE A 5 -27.85 -5.50 -4.99
C PHE A 5 -27.23 -4.83 -6.21
N LEU A 6 -27.56 -3.55 -6.42
CA LEU A 6 -26.78 -2.64 -7.24
C LEU A 6 -25.39 -2.61 -6.60
N GLY A 7 -24.50 -3.45 -7.13
CA GLY A 7 -23.07 -3.26 -6.89
C GLY A 7 -22.76 -1.85 -7.36
N ASN A 8 -22.37 -0.99 -6.43
CA ASN A 8 -21.66 0.23 -6.78
C ASN A 8 -20.43 -0.24 -7.55
N TYR A 9 -20.51 -0.20 -8.88
CA TYR A 9 -19.32 -0.18 -9.70
C TYR A 9 -18.71 1.19 -9.45
N ASP A 10 -17.85 1.29 -8.43
CA ASP A 10 -16.91 2.39 -8.39
C ASP A 10 -16.16 2.34 -9.72
N LEU A 11 -16.38 3.38 -10.51
CA LEU A 11 -15.69 3.51 -11.79
C LEU A 11 -14.21 3.57 -11.46
N ALA A 12 -13.42 2.69 -12.09
CA ALA A 12 -11.97 2.77 -11.99
C ALA A 12 -11.53 4.22 -12.31
N PRO A 13 -10.56 4.77 -11.57
CA PRO A 13 -10.10 6.13 -11.76
C PRO A 13 -9.65 6.35 -13.20
N ASP A 14 -9.95 7.52 -13.72
CA ASP A 14 -9.49 7.89 -15.05
C ASP A 14 -7.96 8.10 -15.06
N GLN A 15 -7.42 8.13 -16.27
CA GLN A 15 -5.98 8.25 -16.48
C GLN A 15 -5.42 9.60 -16.02
N GLU A 16 -6.20 10.67 -16.07
CA GLU A 16 -5.79 11.99 -15.61
C GLU A 16 -5.57 11.97 -14.10
N THR A 17 -6.51 11.39 -13.36
CA THR A 17 -6.44 11.20 -11.91
C THR A 17 -5.22 10.38 -11.50
N LEU A 18 -4.97 9.23 -12.12
CA LEU A 18 -3.81 8.40 -11.80
C LEU A 18 -2.48 9.11 -12.08
N VAL A 19 -2.39 9.87 -13.18
CA VAL A 19 -1.20 10.65 -13.52
C VAL A 19 -0.97 11.77 -12.50
N ASP A 20 -2.02 12.49 -12.12
CA ASP A 20 -1.93 13.58 -11.15
C ASP A 20 -1.46 13.10 -9.78
N ILE A 21 -1.94 11.95 -9.32
CA ILE A 21 -1.49 11.34 -8.05
C ILE A 21 0.01 11.03 -8.10
N VAL A 22 0.46 10.33 -9.15
CA VAL A 22 1.87 9.95 -9.29
C VAL A 22 2.76 11.18 -9.36
N GLN A 23 2.34 12.23 -10.08
CA GLN A 23 3.08 13.49 -10.14
C GLN A 23 3.13 14.23 -8.81
N ALA A 24 2.00 14.30 -8.10
CA ALA A 24 1.91 14.96 -6.80
C ALA A 24 2.78 14.23 -5.76
N ALA A 25 2.63 12.91 -5.64
CA ALA A 25 3.45 12.08 -4.76
C ALA A 25 4.93 12.19 -5.11
N GLY A 26 5.28 12.08 -6.40
CA GLY A 26 6.66 12.17 -6.85
C GLY A 26 7.31 13.51 -6.56
N LYS A 27 6.57 14.62 -6.61
CA LYS A 27 7.08 15.93 -6.19
C LYS A 27 7.37 15.96 -4.70
N VAL A 28 6.41 15.54 -3.87
CA VAL A 28 6.54 15.55 -2.41
C VAL A 28 7.68 14.62 -1.97
N LEU A 29 7.79 13.42 -2.53
CA LEU A 29 8.79 12.44 -2.13
C LEU A 29 10.21 12.79 -2.58
N LYS A 30 10.38 13.53 -3.68
CA LYS A 30 11.69 14.10 -4.02
C LYS A 30 12.15 15.18 -3.04
N GLU A 31 11.22 15.92 -2.44
CA GLU A 31 11.53 16.99 -1.48
C GLU A 31 11.67 16.49 -0.04
N LYS A 32 10.88 15.49 0.34
CA LYS A 32 10.71 15.03 1.74
C LYS A 32 11.13 13.59 1.99
N GLY A 33 11.19 12.77 0.94
CA GLY A 33 11.58 11.37 1.04
C GLY A 33 13.09 11.19 1.10
N ILE A 34 13.49 9.95 1.37
CA ILE A 34 14.88 9.51 1.34
C ILE A 34 15.14 8.96 -0.06
N GLU A 35 16.11 9.54 -0.77
CA GLU A 35 16.59 9.01 -2.04
C GLU A 35 17.44 7.76 -1.80
N GLY A 36 17.17 6.72 -2.57
CA GLY A 36 17.92 5.47 -2.59
C GLY A 36 18.03 4.90 -3.99
N LEU A 37 18.66 3.73 -4.07
CA LEU A 37 18.75 2.94 -5.29
C LEU A 37 17.98 1.63 -5.08
N GLU A 38 17.04 1.35 -5.98
CA GLU A 38 16.28 0.11 -5.98
C GLU A 38 16.86 -0.88 -6.98
N ASN A 39 17.25 -2.05 -6.48
CA ASN A 39 17.79 -3.16 -7.26
C ASN A 39 16.80 -4.33 -7.22
N GLY A 40 16.12 -4.58 -8.34
CA GLY A 40 15.41 -5.83 -8.55
C GLY A 40 13.97 -5.95 -8.02
N ARG A 41 13.41 -5.01 -7.22
CA ARG A 41 11.97 -5.09 -6.86
C ARG A 41 11.02 -4.87 -8.06
N TYR A 42 11.40 -4.05 -9.04
CA TYR A 42 10.50 -3.60 -10.11
C TYR A 42 11.02 -3.98 -11.50
N LYS A 43 10.94 -5.27 -11.89
CA LYS A 43 11.29 -5.77 -13.24
C LYS A 43 12.68 -5.36 -13.77
N ILE A 44 13.62 -5.06 -12.88
CA ILE A 44 15.01 -4.95 -13.26
C ILE A 44 15.60 -6.36 -13.10
N ASP A 45 15.48 -7.18 -14.15
CA ASP A 45 15.98 -8.56 -14.18
C ASP A 45 17.53 -8.63 -14.09
N ASP A 46 18.21 -7.48 -14.03
CA ASP A 46 19.66 -7.39 -13.90
C ASP A 46 20.06 -6.67 -12.60
N SER A 47 20.70 -7.40 -11.69
CA SER A 47 21.29 -6.88 -10.44
C SER A 47 22.31 -5.73 -10.62
N SER A 48 22.71 -5.43 -11.86
CA SER A 48 23.62 -4.33 -12.21
C SER A 48 22.92 -3.02 -12.57
N ALA A 49 21.60 -3.03 -12.76
CA ALA A 49 20.83 -1.84 -13.08
C ALA A 49 20.04 -1.36 -11.85
N ALA A 50 20.17 -0.08 -11.54
CA ALA A 50 19.54 0.55 -10.39
C ALA A 50 18.67 1.71 -10.86
N ALA A 51 17.45 1.81 -10.33
CA ALA A 51 16.60 2.98 -10.50
C ALA A 51 16.57 3.79 -9.20
N ASN A 52 16.56 5.12 -9.31
CA ASN A 52 16.39 5.97 -8.13
C ASN A 52 15.00 5.69 -7.55
N ILE A 53 14.91 5.54 -6.23
CA ILE A 53 13.65 5.42 -5.51
C ILE A 53 13.61 6.48 -4.41
N PHE A 54 12.42 7.02 -4.16
CA PHE A 54 12.19 7.96 -3.07
C PHE A 54 11.19 7.34 -2.12
N THR A 55 11.60 7.10 -0.88
CA THR A 55 10.73 6.48 0.14
C THR A 55 10.48 7.42 1.30
N TYR A 56 9.29 7.32 1.90
CA TYR A 56 8.94 8.03 3.11
C TYR A 56 8.28 7.06 4.09
N LYS A 57 8.96 6.78 5.20
CA LYS A 57 8.44 5.96 6.29
C LYS A 57 7.37 6.72 7.06
N LEU A 58 6.20 6.12 7.25
CA LEU A 58 5.08 6.75 7.93
C LEU A 58 5.32 6.77 9.46
N SER A 59 4.86 7.83 10.13
CA SER A 59 4.78 7.82 11.59
C SER A 59 3.54 7.03 12.05
N PRO A 60 3.55 6.47 13.27
CA PRO A 60 2.37 5.79 13.82
C PRO A 60 1.12 6.68 13.85
N GLU A 61 1.29 7.99 14.06
CA GLU A 61 0.19 8.96 14.04
C GLU A 61 -0.39 9.10 12.64
N ILE A 62 0.43 9.17 11.60
CA ILE A 62 -0.07 9.23 10.21
C ILE A 62 -0.86 7.96 9.90
N VAL A 63 -0.32 6.80 10.27
CA VAL A 63 -0.98 5.50 10.04
C VAL A 63 -2.34 5.46 10.76
N HIS A 64 -2.39 5.89 12.02
CA HIS A 64 -3.62 5.93 12.80
C HIS A 64 -4.67 6.87 12.19
N HIS A 65 -4.31 8.11 11.88
CA HIS A 65 -5.28 9.13 11.48
C HIS A 65 -5.78 8.95 10.05
N ILE A 66 -4.94 8.49 9.13
CA ILE A 66 -5.31 8.35 7.71
C ILE A 66 -6.03 7.03 7.46
N PHE A 67 -5.49 5.93 7.99
CA PHE A 67 -6.01 4.58 7.71
C PHE A 67 -6.96 4.06 8.79
N SER A 68 -7.22 4.87 9.83
CA SER A 68 -8.08 4.49 10.97
C SER A 68 -7.63 3.20 11.68
N ILE A 69 -6.34 2.88 11.63
CA ILE A 69 -5.77 1.70 12.29
C ILE A 69 -5.54 2.05 13.77
N PRO A 70 -6.06 1.27 14.73
CA PRO A 70 -5.87 1.54 16.17
C PRO A 70 -4.39 1.58 16.56
N PRO A 71 -3.95 2.47 17.47
CA PRO A 71 -2.53 2.56 17.85
C PRO A 71 -1.95 1.24 18.38
N GLU A 72 -2.75 0.42 19.05
CA GLU A 72 -2.37 -0.90 19.55
C GLU A 72 -2.12 -1.95 18.44
N ALA A 73 -2.63 -1.71 17.23
CA ALA A 73 -2.42 -2.54 16.05
C ALA A 73 -1.21 -2.07 15.21
N ILE A 74 -0.58 -0.94 15.57
CA ILE A 74 0.56 -0.38 14.85
C ILE A 74 1.85 -0.75 15.60
N ARG A 75 2.77 -1.43 14.90
CA ARG A 75 4.11 -1.65 15.42
C ARG A 75 5.00 -0.46 15.15
N VAL A 76 5.84 -0.12 16.13
CA VAL A 76 6.75 1.02 16.05
C VAL A 76 8.19 0.53 16.11
N SER A 77 8.94 0.86 15.07
CA SER A 77 10.37 0.56 14.94
C SER A 77 11.19 1.30 16.00
N SER A 78 12.46 0.91 16.16
CA SER A 78 13.41 1.62 17.03
C SER A 78 13.68 3.07 16.61
N GLU A 79 13.41 3.41 15.35
CA GLU A 79 13.55 4.77 14.80
C GLU A 79 12.31 5.63 15.02
N GLY A 80 11.23 5.08 15.61
CA GLY A 80 9.99 5.80 15.87
C GLY A 80 9.01 5.82 14.71
N HIS A 81 9.31 5.14 13.60
CA HIS A 81 8.38 4.96 12.47
C HIS A 81 7.47 3.75 12.67
N ALA A 82 6.30 3.78 12.04
CA ALA A 82 5.48 2.58 11.92
C ALA A 82 6.21 1.52 11.08
N GLU A 83 6.31 0.30 11.60
CA GLU A 83 7.00 -0.80 10.92
C GLU A 83 6.26 -1.17 9.63
N GLU A 84 7.01 -1.38 8.54
CA GLU A 84 6.46 -1.79 7.24
C GLU A 84 5.37 -0.86 6.68
N CYS A 85 5.38 0.41 7.10
CA CYS A 85 4.47 1.43 6.63
C CYS A 85 5.23 2.53 5.89
N GLU A 86 5.10 2.59 4.57
CA GLU A 86 5.81 3.56 3.74
C GLU A 86 5.05 3.89 2.44
N ILE A 87 5.34 5.08 1.91
CA ILE A 87 5.04 5.41 0.53
C ILE A 87 6.36 5.50 -0.25
N ALA A 88 6.40 4.88 -1.42
CA ALA A 88 7.55 4.74 -2.27
C ALA A 88 7.23 5.20 -3.69
N TYR A 89 8.08 6.05 -4.24
CA TYR A 89 7.98 6.53 -5.60
C TYR A 89 9.23 6.15 -6.39
N LEU A 90 8.99 5.34 -7.42
CA LEU A 90 9.94 5.01 -8.47
C LEU A 90 9.65 5.92 -9.67
N PRO A 91 10.43 6.99 -9.90
CA PRO A 91 10.33 7.74 -11.14
C PRO A 91 10.59 6.83 -12.34
N GLU A 92 9.93 7.17 -13.43
CA GLU A 92 10.33 6.64 -14.73
C GLU A 92 11.82 6.95 -14.97
N SER A 93 12.60 5.92 -15.27
CA SER A 93 14.02 6.02 -15.54
C SER A 93 14.42 5.15 -16.71
N MET A 94 15.57 5.46 -17.31
CA MET A 94 16.25 4.58 -18.25
C MET A 94 17.47 4.03 -17.53
N LEU A 95 17.55 2.72 -17.43
CA LEU A 95 18.70 2.01 -16.86
C LEU A 95 19.93 2.16 -17.75
N GLU A 96 21.11 1.83 -17.23
CA GLU A 96 22.39 1.98 -17.96
C GLU A 96 22.45 1.16 -19.26
N ASP A 97 21.69 0.06 -19.33
CA ASP A 97 21.55 -0.80 -20.51
C ASP A 97 20.54 -0.27 -21.55
N GLY A 98 19.90 0.85 -21.28
CA GLY A 98 18.86 1.46 -22.13
C GLY A 98 17.44 0.92 -21.89
N THR A 99 17.26 0.00 -20.94
CA THR A 99 15.94 -0.52 -20.56
C THR A 99 15.13 0.57 -19.84
N GLN A 100 13.89 0.78 -20.26
CA GLN A 100 12.98 1.69 -19.56
C GLN A 100 12.49 1.02 -18.27
N CYS A 101 12.25 1.82 -17.23
CA CYS A 101 11.51 1.43 -16.02
C CYS A 101 10.16 2.12 -16.02
N SER A 102 9.10 1.41 -15.61
CA SER A 102 7.80 2.01 -15.36
C SER A 102 7.89 3.02 -14.21
N ALA A 103 7.12 4.11 -14.30
CA ALA A 103 6.84 4.90 -13.12
C ALA A 103 5.95 4.07 -12.19
N GLU A 104 6.29 4.05 -10.90
CA GLU A 104 5.52 3.32 -9.89
C GLU A 104 5.39 4.15 -8.61
N LEU A 105 4.19 4.14 -8.06
CA LEU A 105 3.87 4.66 -6.74
C LEU A 105 3.28 3.50 -5.93
N GLY A 106 3.97 3.10 -4.88
CA GLY A 106 3.51 2.09 -3.92
C GLY A 106 3.26 2.73 -2.57
N LEU A 107 2.12 2.44 -1.95
CA LEU A 107 1.81 2.75 -0.57
C LEU A 107 1.56 1.43 0.15
N TYR A 108 2.31 1.18 1.20
CA TYR A 108 2.25 -0.05 2.01
C TYR A 108 1.94 0.34 3.44
N VAL A 109 0.95 -0.32 4.03
CA VAL A 109 0.53 -0.09 5.41
C VAL A 109 0.26 -1.43 6.07
N THR A 110 1.01 -1.72 7.13
CA THR A 110 0.88 -2.97 7.88
C THR A 110 0.20 -2.73 9.22
N GLU A 111 -0.81 -3.53 9.54
CA GLU A 111 -1.39 -3.63 10.88
C GLU A 111 -1.22 -5.03 11.48
N VAL A 112 -1.32 -5.12 12.80
CA VAL A 112 -1.12 -6.35 13.56
C VAL A 112 -2.35 -6.67 14.39
N VAL A 113 -2.94 -7.85 14.13
CA VAL A 113 -4.10 -8.35 14.84
C VAL A 113 -3.71 -9.45 15.83
N CYS A 114 -4.17 -9.30 17.08
CA CYS A 114 -3.89 -10.26 18.15
C CYS A 114 -4.77 -11.51 18.03
N ARG A 115 -4.12 -12.68 18.16
CA ARG A 115 -4.78 -13.99 18.22
C ARG A 115 -4.86 -14.53 19.65
N SER A 116 -5.88 -15.33 19.94
CA SER A 116 -6.12 -15.94 21.25
C SER A 116 -4.99 -16.88 21.66
N GLY A 117 -4.95 -17.26 22.94
CA GLY A 117 -4.08 -18.36 23.41
C GLY A 117 -2.57 -18.15 23.27
N GLY A 118 -2.09 -16.92 23.03
CA GLY A 118 -0.68 -16.65 22.75
C GLY A 118 -0.24 -17.11 21.36
N LEU A 119 -1.19 -17.38 20.45
CA LEU A 119 -0.90 -17.63 19.05
C LEU A 119 -0.13 -16.46 18.44
N PRO A 120 0.78 -16.73 17.48
CA PRO A 120 1.48 -15.68 16.77
C PRO A 120 0.50 -14.71 16.13
N PRO A 121 0.77 -13.39 16.17
CA PRO A 121 -0.15 -12.41 15.62
C PRO A 121 -0.30 -12.56 14.11
N LEU A 122 -1.43 -12.08 13.61
CA LEU A 122 -1.68 -11.93 12.17
C LEU A 122 -1.20 -10.56 11.74
N TYR A 123 -0.35 -10.49 10.73
CA TYR A 123 0.03 -9.25 10.05
C TYR A 123 -0.83 -9.11 8.79
N ILE A 124 -1.30 -7.89 8.55
CA ILE A 124 -2.13 -7.54 7.41
C ILE A 124 -1.44 -6.38 6.71
N GLU A 125 -0.99 -6.60 5.48
CA GLU A 125 -0.40 -5.57 4.62
C GLU A 125 -1.46 -5.09 3.63
N HIS A 126 -1.83 -3.82 3.73
CA HIS A 126 -2.62 -3.11 2.74
C HIS A 126 -1.68 -2.42 1.77
N SER A 127 -1.87 -2.63 0.47
CA SER A 127 -1.04 -2.04 -0.56
C SER A 127 -1.86 -1.36 -1.65
N TRP A 128 -1.53 -0.11 -1.94
CA TRP A 128 -2.07 0.65 -3.06
C TRP A 128 -0.94 0.92 -4.04
N ASN A 129 -1.09 0.45 -5.28
CA ASN A 129 -0.04 0.53 -6.29
C ASN A 129 -0.59 1.22 -7.54
N ILE A 130 0.11 2.25 -8.02
CA ILE A 130 -0.14 2.87 -9.33
C ILE A 130 1.11 2.69 -10.17
N ARG A 131 1.00 2.03 -11.32
CA ARG A 131 2.15 1.72 -12.17
C ARG A 131 1.84 1.81 -13.66
N GLY A 132 2.84 2.14 -14.46
CA GLY A 132 2.75 2.05 -15.91
C GLY A 132 3.95 2.63 -16.65
N TRP A 133 3.97 2.43 -17.97
CA TRP A 133 5.05 2.87 -18.85
C TRP A 133 4.79 4.25 -19.44
N LYS A 134 5.84 4.95 -19.86
CA LYS A 134 5.70 6.22 -20.57
C LYS A 134 4.80 6.09 -21.79
N GLY A 135 3.78 6.94 -21.85
CA GLY A 135 2.83 6.96 -22.97
C GLY A 135 1.90 5.75 -23.01
N GLN A 136 1.91 4.89 -21.98
CA GLN A 136 0.90 3.86 -21.76
C GLN A 136 -0.05 4.27 -20.64
N HIS A 137 -1.15 3.53 -20.51
CA HIS A 137 -2.09 3.74 -19.42
C HIS A 137 -1.48 3.27 -18.09
N LEU A 138 -1.68 4.08 -17.05
CA LEU A 138 -1.41 3.69 -15.68
C LEU A 138 -2.51 2.75 -15.19
N GLU A 139 -2.11 1.76 -14.41
CA GLU A 139 -3.01 0.87 -13.68
C GLU A 139 -2.91 1.17 -12.19
N GLY A 140 -4.05 1.34 -11.53
CA GLY A 140 -4.16 1.46 -10.09
C GLY A 140 -4.78 0.20 -9.50
N GLU A 141 -4.17 -0.36 -8.46
CA GLU A 141 -4.62 -1.59 -7.81
C GLU A 141 -4.50 -1.49 -6.28
N TYR A 142 -5.54 -1.93 -5.58
CA TYR A 142 -5.51 -2.20 -4.15
C TYR A 142 -5.41 -3.70 -3.89
N LYS A 143 -4.54 -4.09 -2.95
CA LYS A 143 -4.30 -5.47 -2.54
C LYS A 143 -4.13 -5.57 -1.04
N VAL A 144 -4.55 -6.71 -0.50
CA VAL A 144 -4.27 -7.10 0.88
C VAL A 144 -3.51 -8.42 0.89
N GLU A 145 -2.48 -8.50 1.72
CA GLU A 145 -1.75 -9.74 1.99
C GLU A 145 -1.72 -10.01 3.49
N TYR A 146 -1.74 -11.29 3.85
CA TYR A 146 -1.72 -11.72 5.25
C TYR A 146 -0.43 -12.45 5.55
N SER A 147 0.06 -12.39 6.78
CA SER A 147 1.13 -13.30 7.20
C SER A 147 1.05 -13.67 8.68
N VAL A 148 1.54 -14.88 8.98
CA VAL A 148 1.71 -15.40 10.33
C VAL A 148 3.12 -15.98 10.40
N ASP A 149 3.91 -15.59 11.41
CA ASP A 149 5.32 -15.99 11.54
C ASP A 149 6.16 -15.77 10.27
N GLY A 150 5.88 -14.68 9.54
CA GLY A 150 6.56 -14.33 8.29
C GLY A 150 6.17 -15.20 7.09
N GLN A 151 5.25 -16.15 7.24
CA GLN A 151 4.70 -16.92 6.12
C GLN A 151 3.53 -16.15 5.51
N ARG A 152 3.68 -15.74 4.25
CA ARG A 152 2.63 -15.04 3.49
C ARG A 152 1.49 -16.00 3.15
N ILE A 153 0.26 -15.49 3.29
CA ILE A 153 -1.00 -16.17 3.05
C ILE A 153 -1.80 -15.27 2.10
N SER A 154 -2.10 -15.80 0.91
CA SER A 154 -2.99 -15.11 -0.03
C SER A 154 -4.40 -15.01 0.58
N PRO A 155 -5.14 -13.92 0.33
CA PRO A 155 -6.52 -13.76 0.81
C PRO A 155 -7.44 -14.93 0.45
N SER A 156 -7.24 -15.56 -0.70
CA SER A 156 -8.02 -16.73 -1.13
C SER A 156 -7.81 -17.98 -0.28
N ASN A 157 -6.71 -18.02 0.48
CA ASN A 157 -6.28 -19.16 1.28
C ASN A 157 -6.39 -18.88 2.79
N LEU A 158 -6.92 -17.71 3.18
CA LEU A 158 -7.06 -17.34 4.57
C LEU A 158 -8.29 -18.03 5.17
N ASP A 159 -8.06 -18.99 6.07
CA ASP A 159 -9.12 -19.64 6.85
C ASP A 159 -9.41 -18.82 8.12
N LEU A 160 -10.44 -17.96 8.06
CA LEU A 160 -10.83 -17.07 9.15
C LEU A 160 -11.20 -17.81 10.44
N GLU A 161 -11.76 -19.02 10.35
CA GLU A 161 -12.13 -19.80 11.54
C GLU A 161 -10.89 -20.30 12.30
N SER A 162 -9.81 -20.62 11.56
CA SER A 162 -8.53 -21.06 12.13
C SER A 162 -7.73 -19.93 12.80
N LEU A 163 -8.08 -18.68 12.55
CA LEU A 163 -7.34 -17.53 13.07
C LEU A 163 -7.55 -17.33 14.56
N ASP A 164 -8.66 -17.77 15.15
CA ASP A 164 -8.94 -17.62 16.59
C ASP A 164 -8.63 -16.18 17.07
N LEU A 165 -9.25 -15.19 16.42
CA LEU A 165 -9.03 -13.77 16.67
C LEU A 165 -9.57 -13.37 18.04
N ARG A 166 -8.87 -12.47 18.74
CA ARG A 166 -9.32 -12.00 20.07
C ARG A 166 -10.54 -11.10 19.98
N ASN A 167 -10.62 -10.28 18.93
CA ASN A 167 -11.75 -9.40 18.70
C ASN A 167 -12.63 -9.97 17.56
N PRO A 168 -13.89 -10.32 17.83
CA PRO A 168 -14.79 -10.82 16.79
C PRO A 168 -15.13 -9.80 15.71
N GLU A 169 -14.99 -8.49 15.96
CA GLU A 169 -15.19 -7.44 14.94
C GLU A 169 -14.15 -7.54 13.82
N ASP A 170 -12.94 -8.04 14.12
CA ASP A 170 -11.87 -8.21 13.13
C ASP A 170 -12.26 -9.19 12.03
N VAL A 171 -13.11 -10.19 12.32
CA VAL A 171 -13.60 -11.15 11.32
C VAL A 171 -14.40 -10.45 10.22
N GLY A 172 -15.24 -9.50 10.61
CA GLY A 172 -16.06 -8.71 9.68
C GLY A 172 -15.19 -7.85 8.76
N ARG A 173 -14.18 -7.19 9.35
CA ARG A 173 -13.21 -6.37 8.62
C ARG A 173 -12.38 -7.20 7.63
N LEU A 174 -11.81 -8.31 8.08
CA LEU A 174 -11.05 -9.23 7.22
C LEU A 174 -11.88 -9.79 6.07
N THR A 175 -13.17 -10.05 6.30
CA THR A 175 -14.08 -10.49 5.24
C THR A 175 -14.25 -9.40 4.17
N ALA A 176 -14.32 -8.13 4.58
CA ALA A 176 -14.37 -7.00 3.63
C ALA A 176 -13.05 -6.86 2.87
N ASP A 177 -11.91 -7.01 3.55
CA ASP A 177 -10.58 -6.94 2.93
C ASP A 177 -10.40 -8.02 1.86
N ILE A 178 -10.76 -9.28 2.16
CA ILE A 178 -10.72 -10.39 1.19
C ILE A 178 -11.59 -10.09 -0.02
N ARG A 179 -12.79 -9.53 0.20
CA ARG A 179 -13.73 -9.19 -0.89
C ARG A 179 -13.20 -8.07 -1.78
N ASN A 180 -12.51 -7.10 -1.20
CA ASN A 180 -11.99 -5.93 -1.89
C ASN A 180 -10.59 -6.15 -2.49
N ASN A 181 -9.98 -7.31 -2.25
CA ASN A 181 -8.63 -7.61 -2.74
C ASN A 181 -8.52 -7.63 -4.27
N ALA A 182 -7.38 -7.13 -4.77
CA ALA A 182 -7.02 -7.08 -6.18
C ALA A 182 -8.06 -6.35 -7.05
N GLN A 183 -8.68 -5.32 -6.48
CA GLN A 183 -9.59 -4.43 -7.18
C GLN A 183 -8.85 -3.20 -7.70
N SER A 184 -9.41 -2.57 -8.74
CA SER A 184 -9.00 -1.22 -9.13
C SER A 184 -9.21 -0.27 -7.96
N LEU A 185 -8.38 0.76 -7.86
CA LEU A 185 -8.53 1.79 -6.83
C LEU A 185 -9.94 2.38 -6.86
N SER A 186 -10.58 2.49 -5.70
CA SER A 186 -11.85 3.16 -5.51
C SER A 186 -11.66 4.67 -5.29
N ALA A 187 -12.74 5.43 -5.27
CA ALA A 187 -12.67 6.86 -4.93
C ALA A 187 -12.11 7.09 -3.51
N ASP A 188 -12.43 6.21 -2.57
CA ASP A 188 -11.96 6.29 -1.19
C ASP A 188 -10.44 6.01 -1.09
N ASP A 189 -9.93 5.09 -1.92
CA ASP A 189 -8.48 4.83 -2.02
C ASP A 189 -7.73 6.06 -2.54
N ILE A 190 -8.28 6.71 -3.57
CA ILE A 190 -7.69 7.91 -4.18
C ILE A 190 -7.66 9.07 -3.16
N ASP A 191 -8.76 9.29 -2.45
CA ASP A 191 -8.84 10.29 -1.37
C ASP A 191 -7.84 10.00 -0.25
N THR A 192 -7.68 8.72 0.13
CA THR A 192 -6.68 8.27 1.11
C THR A 192 -5.25 8.61 0.68
N ILE A 193 -4.91 8.33 -0.59
CA ILE A 193 -3.58 8.64 -1.14
C ILE A 193 -3.34 10.15 -1.16
N TYR A 194 -4.30 10.96 -1.60
CA TYR A 194 -4.17 12.42 -1.61
C TYR A 194 -4.02 13.01 -0.20
N LYS A 195 -4.83 12.55 0.77
CA LYS A 195 -4.70 12.95 2.18
C LYS A 195 -3.30 12.65 2.72
N LEU A 196 -2.72 11.51 2.35
CA LEU A 196 -1.36 11.17 2.73
C LEU A 196 -0.33 12.11 2.10
N ILE A 197 -0.42 12.34 0.79
CA ILE A 197 0.50 13.25 0.08
C ILE A 197 0.46 14.65 0.71
N ASP A 198 -0.75 15.17 0.98
CA ASP A 198 -0.94 16.47 1.63
C ASP A 198 -0.34 16.50 3.03
N THR A 199 -0.56 15.44 3.82
CA THR A 199 0.00 15.30 5.17
C THR A 199 1.53 15.32 5.15
N ILE A 200 2.16 14.56 4.24
CA ILE A 200 3.63 14.55 4.09
C ILE A 200 4.14 15.92 3.64
N SER A 201 3.44 16.59 2.72
CA SER A 201 3.82 17.92 2.24
C SER A 201 3.80 18.97 3.36
N GLN A 202 2.78 18.91 4.23
CA GLN A 202 2.57 19.85 5.33
C GLN A 202 3.47 19.58 6.54
N ASN A 203 3.90 18.33 6.75
CA ASN A 203 4.84 18.00 7.80
C ASN A 203 6.20 18.67 7.52
N GLY A 204 6.45 19.75 8.26
CA GLY A 204 7.76 20.39 8.35
C GLY A 204 8.75 19.42 8.99
N VAL A 205 9.91 19.26 8.38
CA VAL A 205 11.05 18.58 9.02
C VAL A 205 11.59 19.49 10.12
#